data_AF-A0AAW0CRU7-F1
#
_entry.id   AF-A0AAW0CRU7-F1
#
_cell.length_a   1.000
_cell.length_b   1.000
_cell.length_c   1.000
_cell.angle_alpha   90.00
_cell.angle_beta   90.00
_cell.angle_gamma   90.00
#
_symmetry.space_group_name_H-M   'P 1'
#
loop_
_entity.id
_entity.type
_entity.pdbx_description
1 polymer ?
#
loop_
_entity_poly.entity_id
_entity_poly.type
_entity_poly.pdbx_seq_one_letter_code
_entity_poly.pdbx_strand_id
1 'polypeptide(L)'
;MVLVPPDGLNASSLIAAKGAELKFWIIKTNESAEKKVLNVSGTVETLRSSLAAYYGFDLTVNPRVETINVPTVDESIRDRQWADLVSLGIEWKDSIKAGKQFKLVPEVPEALVPKTSIQSILPGIELPGIELGAANQQSIAQIPSTPSSQNSLPTGTGPNVIANQFRFTGNSSHLANSPAPAAMNSVAQVMHPHIPSHLPVPSPTLSPSTSAAAGLREVGILDDISTVIAGLERCEGLRQVIEQIESGDVQAIRDRYGPSEPGRRGTADPSWPKYSNLVSKRERIHRVLMQDFAGDKERFFNYFTVPPPATKKRKRGADVSDLPTEYFRSFRKIVEAIPWREADIVAERQKAEYLDGEGEFSDVKWGQVWDGKNSWEIWREIGKERYQNTKKKAEDINS
;
A
#
# COMPACT_ATOMS: atom_id res chain seq x y z
N MET A 1 29.38 -2.98 45.16
CA MET A 1 29.22 -4.10 44.21
C MET A 1 29.56 -3.58 42.83
N VAL A 2 30.56 -4.15 42.17
CA VAL A 2 30.87 -3.81 40.78
C VAL A 2 29.80 -4.49 39.92
N LEU A 3 28.95 -3.69 39.27
CA LEU A 3 27.93 -4.22 38.36
C LEU A 3 28.62 -4.64 37.07
N VAL A 4 28.48 -5.91 36.70
CA VAL A 4 29.04 -6.43 35.45
C VAL A 4 28.09 -6.05 34.31
N PRO A 5 28.55 -5.29 33.29
CA PRO A 5 27.73 -4.94 32.15
C PRO A 5 27.42 -6.17 31.27
N PRO A 6 26.24 -6.23 30.61
CA PRO A 6 25.91 -7.25 29.63
C PRO A 6 26.93 -7.33 28.49
N ASP A 7 27.10 -8.52 27.91
CA ASP A 7 28.05 -8.74 26.80
C ASP A 7 27.84 -7.72 25.66
N GLY A 8 28.94 -7.09 25.24
CA GLY A 8 28.95 -6.08 24.18
C GLY A 8 28.51 -4.67 24.61
N LEU A 9 28.09 -4.46 25.86
CA LEU A 9 27.80 -3.13 26.39
C LEU A 9 29.07 -2.45 26.89
N ASN A 10 29.52 -1.42 26.16
CA ASN A 10 30.61 -0.53 26.55
C ASN A 10 30.25 0.92 26.18
N ALA A 11 31.06 1.89 26.60
CA ALA A 11 30.77 3.30 26.36
C ALA A 11 30.60 3.63 24.86
N SER A 12 31.42 3.02 24.00
CA SER A 12 31.37 3.23 22.55
C SER A 12 30.09 2.65 21.93
N SER A 13 29.71 1.42 22.28
CA SER A 13 28.49 0.79 21.79
C SER A 13 27.25 1.51 22.31
N LEU A 14 27.29 2.06 23.53
CA LEU A 14 26.21 2.85 24.11
C LEU A 14 25.97 4.19 23.37
N ILE A 15 27.04 4.85 22.90
CA ILE A 15 26.96 6.07 22.08
C ILE A 15 26.37 5.78 20.70
N ALA A 16 26.78 4.67 20.07
CA ALA A 16 26.33 4.28 18.73
C ALA A 16 24.91 3.67 18.70
N ALA A 17 24.44 3.14 19.83
CA ALA A 17 23.22 2.34 19.89
C ALA A 17 21.95 3.11 19.52
N LYS A 18 21.06 2.41 18.79
CA LYS A 18 19.71 2.85 18.42
C LYS A 18 18.71 2.55 19.54
N GLY A 19 17.54 3.16 19.48
CA GLY A 19 16.51 3.04 20.52
C GLY A 19 16.06 1.60 20.84
N ALA A 20 16.12 0.67 19.86
CA ALA A 20 15.78 -0.74 20.09
C ALA A 20 16.86 -1.47 20.91
N GLU A 21 18.14 -1.23 20.60
CA GLU A 21 19.29 -1.84 21.28
C GLU A 21 19.38 -1.35 22.74
N LEU A 22 19.15 -0.04 22.96
CA LEU A 22 19.09 0.53 24.32
C LEU A 22 17.99 -0.12 25.17
N LYS A 23 16.80 -0.33 24.60
CA LYS A 23 15.70 -1.00 25.30
C LYS A 23 16.04 -2.46 25.61
N PHE A 24 16.67 -3.17 24.68
CA PHE A 24 17.13 -4.54 24.89
C PHE A 24 18.10 -4.63 26.07
N TRP A 25 19.12 -3.75 26.14
CA TRP A 25 20.05 -3.74 27.26
C TRP A 25 19.41 -3.35 28.60
N ILE A 26 18.44 -2.44 28.59
CA ILE A 26 17.67 -2.10 29.80
C ILE A 26 16.87 -3.31 30.30
N ILE A 27 16.23 -4.06 29.40
CA ILE A 27 15.50 -5.28 29.75
C ILE A 27 16.46 -6.31 30.36
N LYS A 28 17.60 -6.58 29.70
CA LYS A 28 18.64 -7.48 30.21
C LYS A 28 19.17 -7.06 31.58
N THR A 29 19.38 -5.75 31.77
CA THR A 29 19.84 -5.19 33.06
C THR A 29 18.81 -5.42 34.16
N ASN A 30 17.52 -5.21 33.87
CA ASN A 30 16.44 -5.44 34.83
C ASN A 30 16.26 -6.93 35.14
N GLU A 31 16.42 -7.81 34.15
CA GLU A 31 16.41 -9.27 34.33
C GLU A 31 17.53 -9.72 35.27
N SER A 32 18.77 -9.27 35.02
CA SER A 32 19.93 -9.63 35.86
C SER A 32 19.86 -9.04 37.27
N ALA A 33 19.14 -7.94 37.46
CA ALA A 33 18.93 -7.33 38.78
C ALA A 33 17.74 -7.93 39.55
N GLU A 34 16.98 -8.85 38.92
CA GLU A 34 15.71 -9.42 39.43
C GLU A 34 14.67 -8.36 39.85
N LYS A 35 14.85 -7.11 39.41
CA LYS A 35 14.00 -5.98 39.76
C LYS A 35 14.09 -4.89 38.70
N LYS A 36 13.02 -4.10 38.59
CA LYS A 36 12.96 -2.98 37.64
C LYS A 36 13.79 -1.80 38.16
N VAL A 37 15.08 -1.77 37.83
CA VAL A 37 16.02 -0.69 38.15
C VAL A 37 15.99 0.45 37.14
N LEU A 38 15.71 0.15 35.87
CA LEU A 38 15.74 1.11 34.77
C LEU A 38 14.40 1.14 34.02
N ASN A 39 13.98 2.33 33.59
CA ASN A 39 12.76 2.51 32.80
C ASN A 39 13.01 2.24 31.30
N VAL A 40 12.17 1.41 30.69
CA VAL A 40 12.25 1.04 29.26
C VAL A 40 11.70 2.14 28.33
N SER A 41 10.91 3.07 28.87
CA SER A 41 10.30 4.18 28.14
C SER A 41 11.11 5.46 28.30
N GLY A 42 11.39 6.16 27.21
CA GLY A 42 12.10 7.43 27.21
C GLY A 42 12.61 7.81 25.82
N THR A 43 13.17 9.02 25.70
CA THR A 43 13.96 9.41 24.52
C THR A 43 15.28 8.63 24.49
N VAL A 44 15.89 8.50 23.32
CA VAL A 44 17.18 7.78 23.16
C VAL A 44 18.25 8.32 24.12
N GLU A 45 18.32 9.63 24.30
CA GLU A 45 19.26 10.28 25.23
C GLU A 45 18.99 9.92 26.69
N THR A 46 17.71 9.90 27.12
CA THR A 46 17.37 9.51 28.50
C THR A 46 17.70 8.06 28.80
N LEU A 47 17.48 7.16 27.83
CA LEU A 47 17.82 5.73 27.97
C LEU A 47 19.34 5.54 28.01
N ARG A 48 20.07 6.26 27.16
CA ARG A 48 21.54 6.26 27.12
C ARG A 48 22.14 6.77 28.43
N SER A 49 21.67 7.92 28.91
CA SER A 49 22.14 8.51 30.18
C SER A 49 21.82 7.61 31.38
N SER A 50 20.66 6.94 31.37
CA SER A 50 20.27 6.03 32.46
C SER A 50 21.15 4.78 32.51
N LEU A 51 21.46 4.18 31.35
CA LEU A 51 22.40 3.05 31.26
C LEU A 51 23.83 3.46 31.64
N ALA A 52 24.29 4.62 31.17
CA ALA A 52 25.61 5.14 31.50
C ALA A 52 25.76 5.39 33.01
N ALA A 53 24.76 6.02 33.64
CA ALA A 53 24.75 6.25 35.09
C ALA A 53 24.74 4.93 35.88
N TYR A 54 24.00 3.92 35.41
CA TYR A 54 23.89 2.63 36.10
C TYR A 54 25.20 1.83 36.08
N TYR A 55 25.92 1.82 34.96
CA TYR A 55 27.18 1.07 34.81
C TYR A 55 28.44 1.93 35.05
N GLY A 56 28.28 3.23 35.29
CA GLY A 56 29.41 4.15 35.50
C GLY A 56 30.19 4.47 34.23
N PHE A 57 29.55 4.47 33.05
CA PHE A 57 30.19 4.91 31.81
C PHE A 57 30.23 6.43 31.73
N ASP A 58 31.39 7.00 31.44
CA ASP A 58 31.54 8.42 31.15
C ASP A 58 31.26 8.68 29.66
N LEU A 59 30.11 9.29 29.37
CA LEU A 59 29.71 9.65 28.00
C LEU A 59 30.37 10.94 27.49
N THR A 60 31.09 11.67 28.33
CA THR A 60 31.76 12.93 27.94
C THR A 60 33.08 12.67 27.21
N VAL A 61 33.69 11.52 27.45
CA VAL A 61 34.85 11.04 26.71
C VAL A 61 34.34 10.54 25.37
N ASN A 62 34.15 11.46 24.41
CA ASN A 62 33.80 11.13 23.04
C ASN A 62 34.95 10.29 22.47
N PRO A 63 34.83 8.95 22.39
CA PRO A 63 35.88 8.17 21.80
C PRO A 63 35.85 8.54 20.33
N ARG A 64 36.92 9.19 19.85
CA ARG A 64 37.11 9.49 18.43
C ARG A 64 37.37 8.15 17.76
N VAL A 65 36.31 7.36 17.60
CA VAL A 65 36.35 6.11 16.87
C VAL A 65 36.54 6.55 15.43
N GLU A 66 37.78 6.47 14.96
CA GLU A 66 38.02 6.36 13.53
C GLU A 66 37.27 5.12 13.09
N THR A 67 36.05 5.31 12.59
CA THR A 67 35.31 4.28 11.89
C THR A 67 36.09 3.98 10.64
N ILE A 68 37.08 3.10 10.77
CA ILE A 68 37.55 2.29 9.68
C ILE A 68 36.31 1.48 9.30
N ASN A 69 35.58 1.97 8.28
CA ASN A 69 34.58 1.20 7.56
C ASN A 69 35.31 0.04 6.90
N VAL A 70 35.71 -0.95 7.70
CA VAL A 70 35.96 -2.28 7.17
C VAL A 70 34.60 -2.70 6.65
N PRO A 71 34.42 -2.91 5.34
CA PRO A 71 33.17 -3.41 4.81
C PRO A 71 32.86 -4.66 5.59
N THR A 72 31.81 -4.62 6.41
CA THR A 72 31.36 -5.79 7.15
C THR A 72 31.21 -6.88 6.11
N VAL A 73 31.85 -8.02 6.34
CA VAL A 73 31.95 -9.13 5.37
C VAL A 73 30.57 -9.42 4.76
N ASP A 74 29.50 -9.26 5.53
CA ASP A 74 28.08 -9.36 5.13
C ASP A 74 27.61 -8.40 4.02
N GLU A 75 28.10 -7.17 3.94
CA GLU A 75 27.69 -6.23 2.88
C GLU A 75 28.36 -6.59 1.56
N SER A 76 29.66 -6.90 1.60
CA SER A 76 30.37 -7.37 0.41
C SER A 76 29.87 -8.74 -0.09
N ILE A 77 29.42 -9.61 0.81
CA ILE A 77 28.79 -10.88 0.47
C ILE A 77 27.42 -10.63 -0.18
N ARG A 78 26.59 -9.76 0.41
CA ARG A 78 25.28 -9.40 -0.17
C ARG A 78 25.43 -8.79 -1.56
N ASP A 79 26.39 -7.90 -1.76
CA ASP A 79 26.64 -7.28 -3.05
C ASP A 79 27.07 -8.32 -4.10
N ARG A 80 27.93 -9.27 -3.72
CA ARG A 80 28.33 -10.37 -4.62
C ARG A 80 27.18 -11.33 -4.92
N GLN A 81 26.39 -11.69 -3.91
CA GLN A 81 25.21 -12.54 -4.10
C GLN A 81 24.20 -11.87 -5.03
N TRP A 82 24.00 -10.56 -4.89
CA TRP A 82 23.13 -9.83 -5.80
C TRP A 82 23.70 -9.73 -7.22
N ALA A 83 25.00 -9.47 -7.36
CA ALA A 83 25.64 -9.44 -8.67
C ALA A 83 25.54 -10.80 -9.39
N ASP A 84 25.70 -11.90 -8.66
CA ASP A 84 25.59 -13.26 -9.20
C ASP A 84 24.15 -13.58 -9.64
N LEU A 85 23.16 -13.20 -8.83
CA LEU A 85 21.74 -13.34 -9.20
C LEU A 85 21.37 -12.52 -10.44
N VAL A 86 21.89 -11.30 -10.57
CA VAL A 86 21.69 -10.48 -11.78
C VAL A 86 22.33 -11.14 -13.00
N SER A 87 23.55 -11.68 -12.85
CA SER A 87 24.22 -12.42 -13.92
C SER A 87 23.42 -13.64 -14.37
N LEU A 88 22.89 -14.43 -13.43
CA LEU A 88 22.00 -15.57 -13.71
C LEU A 88 20.72 -15.13 -14.43
N GLY A 89 20.14 -13.99 -14.05
CA GLY A 89 18.97 -13.43 -14.74
C GLY A 89 19.24 -13.05 -16.20
N ILE A 90 20.44 -12.52 -16.48
CA ILE A 90 20.87 -12.20 -17.86
C ILE A 90 21.06 -13.49 -18.66
N GLU A 91 21.79 -14.47 -18.12
CA GLU A 91 22.02 -15.76 -18.78
C GLU A 91 20.72 -16.50 -19.08
N TRP A 92 19.77 -16.47 -18.14
CA TRP A 92 18.45 -17.05 -18.32
C TRP A 92 17.69 -16.40 -19.48
N LYS A 93 17.70 -15.06 -19.54
CA LYS A 93 17.05 -14.29 -20.61
C LYS A 93 17.67 -14.61 -21.97
N ASP A 94 18.99 -14.71 -22.05
CA ASP A 94 19.71 -15.05 -23.27
C ASP A 94 19.45 -16.50 -23.71
N SER A 95 19.36 -17.43 -22.76
CA SER A 95 19.02 -18.83 -23.01
C SER A 95 17.61 -18.97 -23.63
N ILE A 96 16.63 -18.25 -23.07
CA ILE A 96 15.27 -18.19 -23.63
C ILE A 96 15.28 -17.63 -25.05
N LYS A 97 15.99 -16.52 -25.28
CA LYS A 97 16.09 -15.90 -26.60
C LYS A 97 16.73 -16.82 -27.64
N ALA A 98 17.65 -17.68 -27.22
CA ALA A 98 18.28 -18.70 -28.04
C ALA A 98 17.45 -19.98 -28.20
N GLY A 99 16.25 -20.07 -27.61
CA GLY A 99 15.42 -21.28 -27.62
C GLY A 99 16.02 -22.45 -26.83
N LYS A 100 16.94 -22.18 -25.90
CA LYS A 100 17.61 -23.18 -25.06
C LYS A 100 16.98 -23.21 -23.67
N GLN A 101 16.92 -24.40 -23.07
CA GLN A 101 16.55 -24.53 -21.66
C GLN A 101 17.69 -24.02 -20.79
N PHE A 102 17.41 -23.05 -19.93
CA PHE A 102 18.34 -22.62 -18.89
C PHE A 102 18.45 -23.71 -17.82
N LYS A 103 19.68 -24.11 -17.48
CA LYS A 103 19.97 -25.08 -16.43
C LYS A 103 20.78 -24.35 -15.36
N LEU A 104 20.26 -24.28 -14.14
CA LEU A 104 20.91 -23.60 -13.01
C LEU A 104 22.26 -24.26 -12.64
N VAL A 105 22.38 -25.56 -12.91
CA VAL A 105 23.62 -26.32 -12.73
C VAL A 105 24.18 -26.59 -14.12
N PRO A 106 25.41 -26.14 -14.44
CA PRO A 106 26.04 -26.47 -15.71
C PRO A 106 26.16 -27.99 -15.80
N GLU A 107 25.77 -28.53 -16.95
CA GLU A 107 25.80 -29.96 -17.20
C GLU A 107 27.27 -30.40 -17.24
N VAL A 108 27.75 -30.93 -16.12
CA VAL A 108 29.11 -31.46 -16.03
C VAL A 108 29.18 -32.61 -17.03
N PRO A 109 30.09 -32.59 -18.02
CA PRO A 109 30.21 -33.66 -18.99
C PRO A 109 30.33 -34.99 -18.26
N GLU A 110 29.42 -35.91 -18.54
CA GLU A 110 29.29 -37.20 -17.84
C GLU A 110 30.60 -38.02 -17.87
N ALA A 111 31.49 -37.71 -18.83
CA ALA A 111 32.83 -38.27 -18.97
C ALA A 111 33.84 -37.84 -17.87
N LEU A 112 33.52 -36.82 -17.06
CA LEU A 112 34.40 -36.27 -16.00
C LEU A 112 33.80 -36.39 -14.60
N VAL A 113 32.66 -37.05 -14.42
CA VAL A 113 32.15 -37.37 -13.09
C VAL A 113 32.84 -38.66 -12.64
N PRO A 114 33.88 -38.63 -11.78
CA PRO A 114 34.35 -39.86 -11.17
C PRO A 114 33.15 -40.50 -10.46
N LYS A 115 32.87 -41.77 -10.79
CA LYS A 115 31.94 -42.63 -10.05
C LYS A 115 32.52 -42.96 -8.66
N THR A 116 32.98 -41.95 -7.93
CA THR A 116 33.24 -42.03 -6.51
C THR A 116 31.90 -41.94 -5.82
N SER A 117 31.37 -43.10 -5.44
CA SER A 117 30.22 -43.21 -4.55
C SER A 117 30.43 -42.27 -3.36
N ILE A 118 29.42 -41.47 -2.99
CA ILE A 118 29.49 -40.54 -1.86
C ILE A 118 29.93 -41.25 -0.56
N GLN A 119 29.71 -42.56 -0.46
CA GLN A 119 30.20 -43.40 0.63
C GLN A 119 31.73 -43.48 0.77
N SER A 120 32.51 -43.17 -0.26
CA SER A 120 33.98 -43.20 -0.19
C SER A 120 34.60 -41.90 0.34
N ILE A 121 33.85 -40.79 0.37
CA ILE A 121 34.38 -39.46 0.74
C ILE A 121 34.13 -39.17 2.24
N LEU A 122 33.21 -39.90 2.89
CA LEU A 122 32.90 -39.74 4.32
C LEU A 122 32.78 -41.11 5.02
N PRO A 123 33.89 -41.77 5.41
CA PRO A 123 33.80 -42.91 6.29
C PRO A 123 33.42 -42.43 7.70
N GLY A 124 32.19 -42.69 8.14
CA GLY A 124 31.79 -42.56 9.54
C GLY A 124 30.57 -41.70 9.87
N ILE A 125 29.78 -41.25 8.89
CA ILE A 125 28.49 -40.57 9.18
C ILE A 125 27.35 -41.54 8.87
N GLU A 126 26.87 -42.25 9.89
CA GLU A 126 25.59 -42.97 9.84
C GLU A 126 24.45 -41.97 9.92
N LEU A 127 23.82 -41.66 8.78
CA LEU A 127 22.54 -40.94 8.74
C LEU A 127 21.41 -41.99 8.87
N PRO A 128 20.47 -41.84 9.82
CA PRO A 128 19.34 -42.75 9.95
C PRO A 128 18.42 -42.66 8.73
N GLY A 129 18.09 -43.83 8.18
CA GLY A 129 17.39 -43.99 6.91
C GLY A 129 16.02 -43.32 6.87
N ILE A 130 15.85 -42.43 5.91
CA ILE A 130 14.53 -42.01 5.44
C ILE A 130 14.21 -42.90 4.24
N GLU A 131 13.43 -43.96 4.47
CA GLU A 131 12.83 -44.75 3.40
C GLU A 131 11.81 -43.89 2.66
N LEU A 132 12.14 -43.46 1.43
CA LEU A 132 11.14 -42.99 0.49
C LEU A 132 10.43 -44.20 -0.11
N GLY A 133 9.26 -44.52 0.47
CA GLY A 133 8.36 -45.54 -0.06
C GLY A 133 7.84 -45.16 -1.44
N ALA A 134 8.09 -46.05 -2.40
CA ALA A 134 7.43 -46.06 -3.70
C ALA A 134 5.94 -46.39 -3.51
N ALA A 135 5.06 -45.41 -3.71
CA ALA A 135 3.65 -45.68 -3.95
C ALA A 135 3.01 -44.59 -4.81
N ASN A 136 2.49 -45.06 -5.95
CA ASN A 136 1.14 -44.78 -6.47
C ASN A 136 1.07 -44.14 -7.87
N GLN A 137 1.36 -44.95 -8.89
CA GLN A 137 0.71 -44.85 -10.19
C GLN A 137 -0.53 -45.76 -10.18
N GLN A 138 -1.75 -45.21 -10.07
CA GLN A 138 -2.96 -45.86 -10.61
C GLN A 138 -4.00 -44.84 -11.08
N SER A 139 -4.28 -44.93 -12.38
CA SER A 139 -5.60 -44.90 -13.04
C SER A 139 -6.57 -43.75 -12.80
N ILE A 140 -6.66 -42.89 -13.82
CA ILE A 140 -7.80 -42.03 -14.13
C ILE A 140 -8.94 -42.92 -14.66
N ALA A 141 -10.07 -42.98 -13.95
CA ALA A 141 -11.32 -43.50 -14.48
C ALA A 141 -12.51 -42.66 -13.99
N GLN A 142 -13.25 -42.15 -14.98
CA GLN A 142 -14.70 -41.91 -15.00
C GLN A 142 -15.32 -40.96 -13.96
N ILE A 143 -15.74 -39.80 -14.46
CA ILE A 143 -16.76 -38.92 -13.86
C ILE A 143 -18.13 -39.37 -14.35
N PRO A 144 -19.12 -39.60 -13.47
CA PRO A 144 -20.52 -39.51 -13.82
C PRO A 144 -21.19 -38.27 -13.22
N SER A 145 -22.25 -37.88 -13.93
CA SER A 145 -23.02 -36.66 -13.87
C SER A 145 -23.80 -36.43 -12.57
N THR A 146 -24.14 -35.16 -12.36
CA THR A 146 -25.18 -34.59 -11.49
C THR A 146 -26.44 -35.44 -11.28
N PRO A 147 -27.14 -35.24 -10.14
CA PRO A 147 -28.39 -34.50 -10.27
C PRO A 147 -28.67 -33.45 -9.18
N SER A 148 -29.51 -32.52 -9.61
CA SER A 148 -30.22 -31.43 -8.94
C SER A 148 -30.91 -31.79 -7.61
N SER A 149 -30.99 -30.83 -6.68
CA SER A 149 -32.25 -30.17 -6.23
C SER A 149 -32.32 -29.76 -4.75
N GLN A 150 -32.89 -28.58 -4.56
CA GLN A 150 -33.80 -28.13 -3.48
C GLN A 150 -33.27 -27.55 -2.15
N ASN A 151 -33.54 -26.24 -2.01
CA ASN A 151 -34.25 -25.54 -0.92
C ASN A 151 -34.07 -26.04 0.52
N SER A 152 -33.65 -25.14 1.42
CA SER A 152 -34.54 -24.58 2.46
C SER A 152 -33.86 -23.50 3.32
N LEU A 153 -34.62 -22.42 3.57
CA LEU A 153 -34.45 -21.46 4.67
C LEU A 153 -34.74 -22.17 6.01
N PRO A 154 -34.22 -21.66 7.15
CA PRO A 154 -35.18 -21.02 8.04
C PRO A 154 -34.68 -19.74 8.75
N THR A 155 -35.66 -18.89 8.95
CA THR A 155 -35.75 -17.69 9.78
C THR A 155 -35.45 -17.99 11.26
N GLY A 156 -34.68 -17.13 11.93
CA GLY A 156 -34.43 -17.17 13.37
C GLY A 156 -34.33 -15.77 13.95
N THR A 157 -35.40 -15.35 14.62
CA THR A 157 -35.63 -14.05 15.27
C THR A 157 -34.99 -14.02 16.67
N GLY A 158 -34.31 -12.93 17.05
CA GLY A 158 -33.99 -12.63 18.46
C GLY A 158 -32.91 -11.56 18.68
N PRO A 159 -32.96 -10.73 19.74
CA PRO A 159 -32.73 -9.29 19.62
C PRO A 159 -31.47 -8.74 20.34
N ASN A 160 -31.24 -7.44 20.12
CA ASN A 160 -30.34 -6.49 20.79
C ASN A 160 -28.85 -6.51 20.41
N VAL A 161 -28.36 -5.42 19.83
CA VAL A 161 -27.43 -4.45 20.47
C VAL A 161 -27.45 -3.14 19.66
N ILE A 162 -27.58 -2.04 20.39
CA ILE A 162 -27.62 -0.63 19.97
C ILE A 162 -26.28 -0.23 19.33
N ALA A 163 -26.31 0.31 18.10
CA ALA A 163 -25.27 1.22 17.60
C ALA A 163 -25.77 2.02 16.38
N ASN A 164 -25.75 3.34 16.54
CA ASN A 164 -26.22 4.37 15.60
C ASN A 164 -25.73 4.17 14.16
N GLN A 165 -26.66 4.04 13.23
CA GLN A 165 -26.45 4.33 11.81
C GLN A 165 -27.44 5.42 11.38
N PHE A 166 -26.92 6.61 11.08
CA PHE A 166 -27.63 7.61 10.29
C PHE A 166 -27.76 7.08 8.86
N ARG A 167 -28.98 6.72 8.46
CA ARG A 167 -29.35 6.51 7.06
C ARG A 167 -29.96 7.79 6.53
N PHE A 168 -29.36 8.36 5.50
CA PHE A 168 -30.01 9.33 4.62
C PHE A 168 -30.94 8.54 3.67
N THR A 169 -32.25 8.71 3.83
CA THR A 169 -33.23 8.31 2.81
C THR A 169 -33.65 9.57 2.06
N GLY A 170 -33.13 9.75 0.84
CA GLY A 170 -33.65 10.71 -0.12
C GLY A 170 -34.85 10.10 -0.82
N ASN A 171 -36.06 10.53 -0.43
CA ASN A 171 -37.27 10.33 -1.20
C ASN A 171 -37.19 11.20 -2.46
N SER A 172 -37.28 10.58 -3.64
CA SER A 172 -37.54 11.29 -4.89
C SER A 172 -38.92 10.84 -5.39
N SER A 173 -39.89 11.72 -5.19
CA SER A 173 -41.26 11.58 -5.68
C SER A 173 -41.33 12.24 -7.04
N HIS A 174 -41.47 11.46 -8.12
CA HIS A 174 -41.94 11.98 -9.40
C HIS A 174 -43.13 11.13 -9.88
N LEU A 175 -44.31 11.76 -9.84
CA LEU A 175 -45.57 11.31 -10.45
C LEU A 175 -46.07 12.43 -11.36
N ALA A 176 -46.19 12.14 -12.66
CA ALA A 176 -47.21 12.63 -13.60
C ALA A 176 -46.90 12.03 -14.98
N ASN A 177 -47.51 10.90 -15.38
CA ASN A 177 -48.81 10.72 -16.05
C ASN A 177 -48.92 11.14 -17.54
N SER A 178 -49.32 10.14 -18.35
CA SER A 178 -50.20 10.17 -19.54
C SER A 178 -49.56 10.22 -20.96
N PRO A 179 -50.27 9.79 -22.03
CA PRO A 179 -50.67 8.40 -22.31
C PRO A 179 -50.31 7.93 -23.76
N ALA A 180 -50.52 6.65 -24.04
CA ALA A 180 -50.36 6.01 -25.35
C ALA A 180 -51.33 6.52 -26.43
N PRO A 181 -51.04 6.26 -27.72
CA PRO A 181 -51.94 5.36 -28.45
C PRO A 181 -51.24 4.36 -29.38
N ALA A 182 -51.97 3.28 -29.67
CA ALA A 182 -51.65 2.18 -30.57
C ALA A 182 -52.02 2.48 -32.04
N ALA A 183 -51.26 1.90 -32.98
CA ALA A 183 -51.67 1.50 -34.36
C ALA A 183 -50.43 0.88 -35.05
N MET A 184 -50.43 -0.43 -35.35
CA MET A 184 -50.82 -1.07 -36.62
C MET A 184 -49.77 -1.05 -37.76
N ASN A 185 -49.64 -2.22 -38.39
CA ASN A 185 -49.15 -2.51 -39.75
C ASN A 185 -47.62 -2.50 -39.97
N SER A 186 -47.00 -3.29 -40.86
CA SER A 186 -47.42 -4.43 -41.69
C SER A 186 -46.15 -5.13 -42.24
N VAL A 187 -46.37 -6.36 -42.68
CA VAL A 187 -45.58 -7.29 -43.50
C VAL A 187 -44.61 -6.65 -44.51
N ALA A 188 -43.37 -7.17 -44.57
CA ALA A 188 -42.63 -7.37 -45.81
C ALA A 188 -41.65 -8.55 -45.67
N GLN A 189 -42.03 -9.70 -46.24
CA GLN A 189 -41.13 -10.79 -46.57
C GLN A 189 -40.22 -10.37 -47.72
N VAL A 190 -38.90 -10.54 -47.57
CA VAL A 190 -37.97 -10.57 -48.70
C VAL A 190 -37.34 -11.95 -48.75
N MET A 191 -37.65 -12.66 -49.83
CA MET A 191 -37.05 -13.93 -50.21
C MET A 191 -35.56 -13.72 -50.48
N HIS A 192 -34.71 -14.62 -49.99
CA HIS A 192 -33.37 -14.84 -50.53
C HIS A 192 -33.10 -16.34 -50.72
N PRO A 193 -32.45 -16.74 -51.82
CA PRO A 193 -32.38 -18.12 -52.28
C PRO A 193 -31.29 -18.94 -51.58
N HIS A 194 -31.55 -20.24 -51.53
CA HIS A 194 -30.63 -21.30 -51.13
C HIS A 194 -29.38 -21.36 -52.03
N ILE A 195 -28.21 -21.44 -51.40
CA ILE A 195 -26.97 -21.97 -52.00
C ILE A 195 -26.48 -23.12 -51.09
N PRO A 196 -26.33 -24.35 -51.60
CA PRO A 196 -25.69 -25.43 -50.86
C PRO A 196 -24.18 -25.38 -51.12
N SER A 197 -23.38 -25.24 -50.06
CA SER A 197 -21.94 -25.43 -50.13
C SER A 197 -21.50 -26.29 -48.96
N HIS A 198 -21.37 -27.59 -49.25
CA HIS A 198 -20.60 -28.53 -48.45
C HIS A 198 -19.14 -28.08 -48.45
N LEU A 199 -18.61 -27.70 -47.29
CA LEU A 199 -17.19 -27.60 -47.04
C LEU A 199 -16.77 -28.61 -45.95
N PRO A 200 -15.56 -29.19 -46.06
CA PRO A 200 -15.11 -30.29 -45.22
C PRO A 200 -14.71 -29.77 -43.83
N VAL A 201 -15.17 -30.48 -42.80
CA VAL A 201 -14.79 -30.29 -41.40
C VAL A 201 -13.34 -30.77 -41.21
N PRO A 202 -12.38 -29.90 -40.82
CA PRO A 202 -11.07 -30.37 -40.36
C PRO A 202 -11.17 -30.86 -38.91
N SER A 203 -10.48 -31.96 -38.64
CA SER A 203 -10.40 -32.63 -37.33
C SER A 203 -9.84 -31.71 -36.23
N PRO A 204 -10.26 -31.90 -34.95
CA PRO A 204 -9.75 -31.12 -33.83
C PRO A 204 -8.26 -31.43 -33.61
N THR A 205 -7.41 -30.45 -33.89
CA THR A 205 -5.98 -30.51 -33.55
C THR A 205 -5.85 -30.26 -32.05
N LEU A 206 -5.43 -31.28 -31.30
CA LEU A 206 -5.09 -31.19 -29.89
C LEU A 206 -3.96 -30.16 -29.73
N SER A 207 -4.29 -29.01 -29.14
CA SER A 207 -3.30 -27.98 -28.83
C SER A 207 -2.38 -28.46 -27.71
N PRO A 208 -1.05 -28.29 -27.82
CA PRO A 208 -0.13 -28.65 -26.76
C PRO A 208 -0.39 -27.79 -25.52
N SER A 209 -0.47 -28.45 -24.36
CA SER A 209 -0.74 -27.83 -23.06
C SER A 209 0.33 -26.77 -22.73
N THR A 210 -0.03 -25.50 -22.84
CA THR A 210 0.81 -24.33 -22.55
C THR A 210 0.96 -24.09 -21.05
N SER A 211 1.43 -25.08 -20.29
CA SER A 211 1.54 -24.97 -18.83
C SER A 211 2.86 -24.30 -18.39
N ALA A 212 3.91 -24.33 -19.22
CA ALA A 212 5.23 -23.78 -18.88
C ALA A 212 5.37 -22.26 -19.06
N ALA A 213 4.51 -21.61 -19.86
CA ALA A 213 4.57 -20.15 -20.07
C ALA A 213 3.87 -19.33 -18.96
N ALA A 214 3.11 -19.99 -18.08
CA ALA A 214 2.40 -19.32 -16.98
C ALA A 214 3.35 -18.89 -15.84
N GLY A 215 4.32 -19.73 -15.46
CA GLY A 215 5.25 -19.43 -14.36
C GLY A 215 6.24 -18.29 -14.65
N LEU A 216 6.57 -18.05 -15.93
CA LEU A 216 7.45 -16.96 -16.37
C LEU A 216 6.82 -15.56 -16.20
N ARG A 217 5.50 -15.46 -16.23
CA ARG A 217 4.80 -14.18 -16.00
C ARG A 217 4.73 -13.83 -14.51
N GLU A 218 4.66 -14.84 -13.65
CA GLU A 218 4.36 -14.66 -12.23
C GLU A 218 5.52 -14.03 -11.45
N VAL A 219 6.78 -14.33 -11.81
CA VAL A 219 7.97 -13.78 -11.14
C VAL A 219 8.20 -12.31 -11.49
N GLY A 220 8.01 -11.91 -12.74
CA GLY A 220 8.12 -10.50 -13.15
C GLY A 220 7.06 -9.60 -12.50
N ILE A 221 5.84 -10.14 -12.32
CA ILE A 221 4.74 -9.43 -11.66
C ILE A 221 5.06 -9.11 -10.19
N LEU A 222 5.85 -9.93 -9.49
CA LEU A 222 6.18 -9.71 -8.08
C LEU A 222 7.19 -8.57 -7.86
N ASP A 223 8.17 -8.42 -8.74
CA ASP A 223 9.20 -7.38 -8.64
C ASP A 223 8.64 -5.99 -9.02
N ASP A 224 7.78 -5.95 -10.04
CA ASP A 224 7.03 -4.75 -10.43
C ASP A 224 6.14 -4.23 -9.29
N ILE A 225 5.62 -5.12 -8.43
CA ILE A 225 4.72 -4.69 -7.35
C ILE A 225 5.49 -4.22 -6.11
N SER A 226 6.64 -4.83 -5.82
CA SER A 226 7.52 -4.34 -4.75
C SER A 226 8.03 -2.93 -5.07
N THR A 227 8.34 -2.66 -6.34
CA THR A 227 8.71 -1.33 -6.83
C THR A 227 7.55 -0.35 -6.77
N VAL A 228 6.32 -0.75 -7.14
CA VAL A 228 5.12 0.08 -6.97
C VAL A 228 4.89 0.45 -5.49
N ILE A 229 4.97 -0.51 -4.56
CA ILE A 229 4.81 -0.25 -3.12
C ILE A 229 5.88 0.72 -2.61
N ALA A 230 7.15 0.51 -2.99
CA ALA A 230 8.24 1.40 -2.63
C ALA A 230 8.03 2.82 -3.21
N GLY A 231 7.48 2.93 -4.43
CA GLY A 231 7.09 4.18 -5.05
C GLY A 231 5.97 4.89 -4.27
N LEU A 232 4.99 4.15 -3.75
CA LEU A 232 3.92 4.74 -2.96
C LEU A 232 4.37 5.31 -1.62
N GLU A 233 5.34 4.67 -0.97
CA GLU A 233 5.88 5.14 0.31
C GLU A 233 6.73 6.41 0.16
N ARG A 234 7.33 6.65 -1.02
CA ARG A 234 8.21 7.80 -1.28
C ARG A 234 7.51 9.05 -1.82
N CYS A 235 6.30 8.93 -2.38
CA CYS A 235 5.62 10.07 -2.97
C CYS A 235 5.01 10.99 -1.91
N GLU A 236 5.72 12.07 -1.60
CA GLU A 236 5.23 13.15 -0.73
C GLU A 236 4.57 14.29 -1.50
N GLY A 237 4.86 14.41 -2.81
CA GLY A 237 4.39 15.49 -3.67
C GLY A 237 2.94 15.32 -4.13
N LEU A 238 2.18 16.41 -4.15
CA LEU A 238 0.77 16.40 -4.60
C LEU A 238 0.62 15.97 -6.07
N ARG A 239 1.52 16.43 -6.96
CA ARG A 239 1.53 16.05 -8.38
C ARG A 239 1.75 14.54 -8.57
N GLN A 240 2.77 14.00 -7.89
CA GLN A 240 3.11 12.57 -7.92
C GLN A 240 1.95 11.70 -7.42
N VAL A 241 1.22 12.15 -6.39
CA VAL A 241 0.05 11.43 -5.88
C VAL A 241 -1.06 11.35 -6.92
N ILE A 242 -1.33 12.43 -7.65
CA ILE A 242 -2.32 12.42 -8.74
C ILE A 242 -1.87 11.50 -9.87
N GLU A 243 -0.61 11.62 -10.30
CA GLU A 243 -0.03 10.78 -11.35
C GLU A 243 -0.10 9.28 -11.02
N GLN A 244 0.20 8.89 -9.78
CA GLN A 244 0.10 7.49 -9.33
C GLN A 244 -1.34 6.95 -9.29
N ILE A 245 -2.34 7.82 -9.14
CA ILE A 245 -3.73 7.40 -9.20
C ILE A 245 -4.14 7.21 -10.65
N GLU A 246 -3.71 8.11 -11.52
CA GLU A 246 -4.01 8.08 -12.96
C GLU A 246 -3.29 6.96 -13.70
N SER A 247 -2.08 6.59 -13.26
CA SER A 247 -1.34 5.43 -13.78
C SER A 247 -2.01 4.10 -13.41
N GLY A 248 -2.92 4.10 -12.42
CA GLY A 248 -3.58 2.91 -11.92
C GLY A 248 -2.84 2.21 -10.78
N ASP A 249 -1.70 2.71 -10.30
CA ASP A 249 -0.91 2.07 -9.24
C ASP A 249 -1.73 1.90 -7.96
N VAL A 250 -2.50 2.93 -7.60
CA VAL A 250 -3.37 2.91 -6.41
C VAL A 250 -4.48 1.88 -6.55
N GLN A 251 -5.04 1.73 -7.74
CA GLN A 251 -6.07 0.73 -8.03
C GLN A 251 -5.47 -0.69 -8.02
N ALA A 252 -4.29 -0.88 -8.60
CA ALA A 252 -3.59 -2.17 -8.59
C ALA A 252 -3.29 -2.66 -7.16
N ILE A 253 -2.90 -1.76 -6.25
CA ILE A 253 -2.74 -2.10 -4.83
C ILE A 253 -4.08 -2.47 -4.18
N ARG A 254 -5.15 -1.75 -4.50
CA ARG A 254 -6.48 -2.08 -3.97
C ARG A 254 -6.96 -3.43 -4.48
N ASP A 255 -6.79 -3.73 -5.76
CA ASP A 255 -7.24 -5.00 -6.35
C ASP A 255 -6.46 -6.19 -5.76
N ARG A 256 -5.18 -5.97 -5.44
CA ARG A 256 -4.31 -7.01 -4.89
C ARG A 256 -4.50 -7.26 -3.39
N TYR A 257 -4.49 -6.18 -2.61
CA TYR A 257 -4.47 -6.28 -1.15
C TYR A 257 -5.83 -5.93 -0.52
N GLY A 258 -6.63 -5.11 -1.21
CA GLY A 258 -7.91 -4.63 -0.71
C GLY A 258 -9.01 -5.69 -0.72
N PRO A 259 -10.18 -5.37 -0.14
CA PRO A 259 -11.31 -6.27 -0.13
C PRO A 259 -11.76 -6.58 -1.57
N SER A 260 -11.94 -7.86 -1.91
CA SER A 260 -12.33 -8.29 -3.26
C SER A 260 -13.72 -7.80 -3.68
N GLU A 261 -14.58 -7.43 -2.71
CA GLU A 261 -15.91 -6.88 -2.96
C GLU A 261 -16.00 -5.42 -2.49
N PRO A 262 -16.40 -4.47 -3.37
CA PRO A 262 -16.62 -3.09 -2.97
C PRO A 262 -17.74 -3.02 -1.93
N GLY A 263 -17.42 -2.48 -0.74
CA GLY A 263 -18.38 -2.29 0.35
C GLY A 263 -18.38 -3.37 1.43
N ARG A 264 -17.70 -4.52 1.23
CA ARG A 264 -17.48 -5.47 2.32
C ARG A 264 -16.36 -5.00 3.23
N ARG A 265 -16.64 -5.00 4.54
CA ARG A 265 -15.59 -4.92 5.57
C ARG A 265 -14.97 -6.31 5.70
N GLY A 266 -13.76 -6.48 5.19
CA GLY A 266 -12.99 -7.71 5.29
C GLY A 266 -11.61 -7.52 4.67
N THR A 267 -10.61 -8.18 5.23
CA THR A 267 -9.26 -8.19 4.69
C THR A 267 -9.13 -9.37 3.75
N ALA A 268 -8.96 -9.11 2.44
CA ALA A 268 -8.54 -10.17 1.52
C ALA A 268 -7.09 -10.58 1.82
N ASP A 269 -6.25 -9.60 2.13
CA ASP A 269 -4.84 -9.80 2.49
C ASP A 269 -4.53 -9.26 3.91
N PRO A 270 -3.82 -10.02 4.76
CA PRO A 270 -3.40 -9.57 6.10
C PRO A 270 -2.59 -8.26 6.12
N SER A 271 -1.95 -7.90 5.01
CA SER A 271 -1.14 -6.68 4.86
C SER A 271 -1.95 -5.44 4.48
N TRP A 272 -3.22 -5.57 4.06
CA TRP A 272 -4.09 -4.43 3.71
C TRP A 272 -4.16 -3.32 4.76
N PRO A 273 -4.18 -3.59 6.09
CA PRO A 273 -4.20 -2.53 7.08
C PRO A 273 -3.01 -1.57 6.94
N LYS A 274 -1.85 -2.05 6.46
CA LYS A 274 -0.66 -1.22 6.17
C LYS A 274 -0.93 -0.20 5.07
N TYR A 275 -1.65 -0.60 4.01
CA TYR A 275 -1.84 0.20 2.79
C TYR A 275 -3.17 0.96 2.75
N SER A 276 -4.19 0.45 3.43
CA SER A 276 -5.58 0.95 3.36
C SER A 276 -5.69 2.45 3.63
N ASN A 277 -4.99 2.94 4.65
CA ASN A 277 -4.95 4.35 5.01
C ASN A 277 -4.29 5.20 3.93
N LEU A 278 -3.22 4.71 3.30
CA LEU A 278 -2.50 5.43 2.25
C LEU A 278 -3.36 5.50 0.98
N VAL A 279 -3.89 4.36 0.53
CA VAL A 279 -4.78 4.25 -0.62
C VAL A 279 -6.01 5.14 -0.45
N SER A 280 -6.69 5.06 0.69
CA SER A 280 -7.89 5.86 0.97
C SER A 280 -7.60 7.37 0.97
N LYS A 281 -6.44 7.81 1.47
CA LYS A 281 -6.05 9.22 1.44
C LYS A 281 -5.83 9.72 0.00
N ARG A 282 -5.15 8.92 -0.82
CA ARG A 282 -4.86 9.23 -2.22
C ARG A 282 -6.15 9.32 -3.04
N GLU A 283 -7.01 8.33 -2.94
CA GLU A 283 -8.33 8.32 -3.58
C GLU A 283 -9.19 9.51 -3.17
N ARG A 284 -9.13 9.90 -1.89
CA ARG A 284 -9.85 11.07 -1.39
C ARG A 284 -9.33 12.37 -2.03
N ILE A 285 -8.02 12.52 -2.26
CA ILE A 285 -7.47 13.65 -3.01
C ILE A 285 -7.95 13.65 -4.47
N HIS A 286 -7.92 12.50 -5.12
CA HIS A 286 -8.42 12.40 -6.51
C HIS A 286 -9.91 12.71 -6.59
N ARG A 287 -10.71 12.31 -5.59
CA ARG A 287 -12.12 12.69 -5.50
C ARG A 287 -12.30 14.21 -5.42
N VAL A 288 -11.47 14.92 -4.65
CA VAL A 288 -11.49 16.38 -4.61
C VAL A 288 -11.19 16.96 -5.99
N LEU A 289 -10.15 16.47 -6.67
CA LEU A 289 -9.82 16.91 -8.03
C LEU A 289 -11.02 16.72 -8.99
N MET A 290 -11.66 15.55 -8.96
CA MET A 290 -12.76 15.24 -9.87
C MET A 290 -14.07 15.96 -9.51
N GLN A 291 -14.42 16.06 -8.23
CA GLN A 291 -15.71 16.61 -7.79
C GLN A 291 -15.67 18.14 -7.61
N ASP A 292 -14.66 18.67 -6.93
CA ASP A 292 -14.59 20.09 -6.59
C ASP A 292 -13.91 20.91 -7.71
N PHE A 293 -13.01 20.30 -8.49
CA PHE A 293 -12.26 20.99 -9.55
C PHE A 293 -12.61 20.50 -10.95
N ALA A 294 -13.62 19.64 -11.10
CA ALA A 294 -14.07 19.11 -12.40
C ALA A 294 -12.94 18.47 -13.23
N GLY A 295 -11.91 17.95 -12.57
CA GLY A 295 -10.72 17.38 -13.24
C GLY A 295 -9.70 18.42 -13.74
N ASP A 296 -9.92 19.71 -13.52
CA ASP A 296 -8.95 20.77 -13.85
C ASP A 296 -7.75 20.73 -12.90
N LYS A 297 -6.69 20.06 -13.35
CA LYS A 297 -5.44 19.91 -12.61
C LYS A 297 -4.74 21.23 -12.35
N GLU A 298 -4.78 22.16 -13.30
CA GLU A 298 -4.07 23.44 -13.16
C GLU A 298 -4.74 24.30 -12.09
N ARG A 299 -6.07 24.43 -12.13
CA ARG A 299 -6.83 25.11 -11.08
C ARG A 299 -6.63 24.45 -9.72
N PHE A 300 -6.64 23.11 -9.67
CA PHE A 300 -6.36 22.35 -8.44
C PHE A 300 -4.96 22.63 -7.88
N PHE A 301 -3.91 22.54 -8.69
CA PHE A 301 -2.54 22.79 -8.25
C PHE A 301 -2.33 24.25 -7.84
N ASN A 302 -2.83 25.21 -8.63
CA ASN A 302 -2.77 26.63 -8.32
C ASN A 302 -3.46 26.95 -6.99
N TYR A 303 -4.61 26.32 -6.72
CA TYR A 303 -5.31 26.51 -5.45
C TYR A 303 -4.48 26.04 -4.24
N PHE A 304 -3.72 24.95 -4.38
CA PHE A 304 -2.89 24.38 -3.32
C PHE A 304 -1.43 24.84 -3.33
N THR A 305 -1.05 25.76 -4.22
CA THR A 305 0.25 26.41 -4.20
C THR A 305 0.39 27.29 -2.95
N VAL A 306 1.47 27.10 -2.21
CA VAL A 306 1.84 27.92 -1.06
C VAL A 306 2.81 28.98 -1.56
N PRO A 307 2.60 30.27 -1.25
CA PRO A 307 3.60 31.27 -1.53
C PRO A 307 4.93 30.86 -0.88
N PRO A 308 6.07 31.06 -1.56
CA PRO A 308 7.36 30.68 -1.01
C PRO A 308 7.49 31.22 0.42
N PRO A 309 7.94 30.42 1.39
CA PRO A 309 8.05 30.89 2.75
C PRO A 309 8.95 32.13 2.74
N ALA A 310 8.43 33.26 3.21
CA ALA A 310 9.18 34.51 3.33
C ALA A 310 10.42 34.26 4.20
N THR A 311 11.53 33.95 3.53
CA THR A 311 12.92 33.87 3.99
C THR A 311 13.11 33.63 5.50
N LYS A 312 12.52 32.57 6.06
CA LYS A 312 12.97 32.08 7.36
C LYS A 312 14.39 31.60 7.18
N LYS A 313 15.36 32.29 7.81
CA LYS A 313 16.82 32.06 7.81
C LYS A 313 17.15 30.66 7.31
N ARG A 314 17.39 30.54 6.00
CA ARG A 314 17.77 29.26 5.40
C ARG A 314 19.02 28.78 6.13
N LYS A 315 19.01 27.51 6.52
CA LYS A 315 20.19 26.82 7.04
C LYS A 315 21.27 26.98 5.94
N ARG A 316 22.33 27.75 6.23
CA ARG A 316 23.42 28.07 5.27
C ARG A 316 23.91 26.76 4.66
N GLY A 317 23.76 26.59 3.35
CA GLY A 317 24.33 25.46 2.60
C GLY A 317 23.41 24.76 1.59
N ALA A 318 22.11 25.05 1.54
CA ALA A 318 21.26 24.52 0.46
C ALA A 318 21.40 25.39 -0.79
N ASP A 319 21.93 24.80 -1.87
CA ASP A 319 22.04 25.44 -3.18
C ASP A 319 20.66 25.89 -3.67
N VAL A 320 20.60 27.10 -4.23
CA VAL A 320 19.33 27.74 -4.62
C VAL A 320 18.76 27.11 -5.88
N SER A 321 19.58 26.45 -6.69
CA SER A 321 19.18 25.81 -7.96
C SER A 321 18.33 24.55 -7.79
N ASP A 322 18.40 23.87 -6.64
CA ASP A 322 17.72 22.57 -6.44
C ASP A 322 16.33 22.70 -5.81
N LEU A 323 15.82 23.93 -5.67
CA LEU A 323 14.53 24.14 -5.02
C LEU A 323 13.41 24.04 -6.04
N PRO A 324 12.39 23.20 -5.79
CA PRO A 324 11.22 23.13 -6.65
C PRO A 324 10.62 24.52 -6.84
N THR A 325 10.38 24.89 -8.11
CA THR A 325 9.76 26.17 -8.51
C THR A 325 8.41 26.39 -7.81
N GLU A 326 7.71 25.33 -7.46
CA GLU A 326 6.37 25.36 -6.88
C GLU A 326 6.32 24.55 -5.58
N TYR A 327 5.96 25.22 -4.48
CA TYR A 327 5.72 24.58 -3.20
C TYR A 327 4.24 24.31 -3.03
N PHE A 328 3.83 23.05 -3.19
CA PHE A 328 2.47 22.64 -2.88
C PHE A 328 2.27 22.43 -1.39
N ARG A 329 1.03 22.64 -0.91
CA ARG A 329 0.63 22.10 0.39
C ARG A 329 0.83 20.58 0.35
N SER A 330 1.46 20.02 1.38
CA SER A 330 1.66 18.58 1.50
C SER A 330 0.32 17.84 1.38
N PHE A 331 0.24 16.79 0.58
CA PHE A 331 -1.02 16.08 0.31
C PHE A 331 -1.72 15.65 1.61
N ARG A 332 -0.95 15.23 2.62
CA ARG A 332 -1.47 14.82 3.93
C ARG A 332 -2.30 15.92 4.59
N LYS A 333 -1.83 17.17 4.55
CA LYS A 333 -2.54 18.32 5.12
C LYS A 333 -3.84 18.60 4.39
N ILE A 334 -3.87 18.44 3.07
CA ILE A 334 -5.08 18.62 2.28
C ILE A 334 -6.12 17.56 2.67
N VAL A 335 -5.71 16.28 2.80
CA VAL A 335 -6.63 15.22 3.24
C VAL A 335 -7.16 15.45 4.65
N GLU A 336 -6.30 15.89 5.57
CA GLU A 336 -6.68 16.20 6.95
C GLU A 336 -7.62 17.43 7.03
N ALA A 337 -7.55 18.35 6.05
CA ALA A 337 -8.40 19.54 5.96
C ALA A 337 -9.84 19.24 5.51
N ILE A 338 -10.07 18.16 4.76
CA ILE A 338 -11.37 17.83 4.14
C ILE A 338 -12.55 17.83 5.13
N PRO A 339 -12.49 17.12 6.28
CA PRO A 339 -13.62 17.10 7.21
C PRO A 339 -13.92 18.47 7.83
N TRP A 340 -12.89 19.30 8.03
CA TRP A 340 -13.05 20.65 8.56
C TRP A 340 -13.71 21.57 7.55
N ARG A 341 -13.27 21.50 6.29
CA ARG A 341 -13.87 22.21 5.17
C ARG A 341 -15.36 21.84 5.05
N GLU A 342 -15.70 20.56 5.09
CA GLU A 342 -17.09 20.10 5.03
C GLU A 342 -17.93 20.65 6.20
N ALA A 343 -17.42 20.56 7.43
CA ALA A 343 -18.12 21.09 8.61
C ALA A 343 -18.32 22.61 8.56
N ASP A 344 -17.31 23.35 8.12
CA ASP A 344 -17.39 24.81 8.02
C ASP A 344 -18.36 25.27 6.93
N ILE A 345 -18.41 24.56 5.79
CA ILE A 345 -19.36 24.82 4.72
C ILE A 345 -20.79 24.50 5.17
N VAL A 346 -21.00 23.40 5.92
CA VAL A 346 -22.32 23.10 6.50
C VAL A 346 -22.76 24.19 7.48
N ALA A 347 -21.85 24.65 8.36
CA ALA A 347 -22.14 25.75 9.27
C ALA A 347 -22.40 27.07 8.53
N GLU A 348 -21.70 27.31 7.42
CA GLU A 348 -21.92 28.48 6.57
C GLU A 348 -23.32 28.46 5.95
N ARG A 349 -23.77 27.31 5.43
CA ARG A 349 -25.12 27.12 4.87
C ARG A 349 -26.26 27.36 5.87
N GLN A 350 -25.99 27.31 7.17
CA GLN A 350 -26.99 27.56 8.22
C GLN A 350 -27.15 29.04 8.58
N LYS A 351 -26.36 29.95 7.98
CA LYS A 351 -26.52 31.38 8.23
C LYS A 351 -27.83 31.90 7.64
N ALA A 352 -28.48 32.81 8.37
CA ALA A 352 -29.77 33.41 8.00
C ALA A 352 -29.77 34.07 6.61
N GLU A 353 -28.62 34.54 6.13
CA GLU A 353 -28.47 35.13 4.80
C GLU A 353 -28.76 34.15 3.65
N TYR A 354 -28.57 32.85 3.88
CA TYR A 354 -28.82 31.79 2.89
C TYR A 354 -30.15 31.07 3.12
N LEU A 355 -30.91 31.42 4.16
CA LEU A 355 -32.21 30.82 4.42
C LEU A 355 -33.30 31.55 3.65
N ASP A 356 -34.31 30.83 3.16
CA ASP A 356 -35.51 31.43 2.55
C ASP A 356 -36.49 31.99 3.60
N GLY A 357 -37.69 32.39 3.16
CA GLY A 357 -38.72 32.91 4.06
C GLY A 357 -39.31 31.88 5.04
N GLU A 358 -39.06 30.59 4.80
CA GLU A 358 -39.52 29.46 5.63
C GLU A 358 -38.43 29.00 6.60
N GLY A 359 -37.21 29.54 6.46
CA GLY A 359 -36.06 29.17 7.29
C GLY A 359 -35.29 27.97 6.75
N GLU A 360 -35.59 27.50 5.52
CA GLU A 360 -34.86 26.42 4.86
C GLU A 360 -33.71 26.96 4.01
N PHE A 361 -32.71 26.12 3.72
CA PHE A 361 -31.55 26.52 2.92
C PHE A 361 -31.96 26.77 1.45
N SER A 362 -31.68 27.97 0.95
CA SER A 362 -31.99 28.38 -0.41
C SER A 362 -30.78 28.24 -1.34
N ASP A 363 -30.80 27.22 -2.21
CA ASP A 363 -29.79 27.05 -3.26
C ASP A 363 -29.66 28.28 -4.17
N VAL A 364 -30.76 29.03 -4.38
CA VAL A 364 -30.77 30.25 -5.19
C VAL A 364 -29.94 31.34 -4.53
N LYS A 365 -30.14 31.60 -3.23
CA LYS A 365 -29.35 32.60 -2.49
C LYS A 365 -27.89 32.17 -2.38
N TRP A 366 -27.63 30.89 -2.15
CA TRP A 366 -26.27 30.35 -2.12
C TRP A 366 -25.57 30.53 -3.47
N GLY A 367 -26.24 30.17 -4.57
CA GLY A 367 -25.77 30.37 -5.93
C GLY A 367 -25.48 31.83 -6.22
N GLN A 368 -26.36 32.77 -5.84
CA GLN A 368 -26.12 34.20 -6.08
C GLN A 368 -24.82 34.74 -5.45
N VAL A 369 -24.42 34.21 -4.29
CA VAL A 369 -23.20 34.65 -3.59
C VAL A 369 -21.96 33.89 -4.05
N TRP A 370 -22.11 32.59 -4.30
CA TRP A 370 -20.99 31.67 -4.50
C TRP A 370 -20.92 31.07 -5.91
N ASP A 371 -21.63 31.64 -6.89
CA ASP A 371 -21.64 31.14 -8.27
C ASP A 371 -20.22 30.98 -8.83
N GLY A 372 -19.98 29.88 -9.54
CA GLY A 372 -18.69 29.55 -10.13
C GLY A 372 -17.58 29.15 -9.15
N LYS A 373 -17.82 29.21 -7.83
CA LYS A 373 -16.85 28.80 -6.80
C LYS A 373 -17.13 27.39 -6.30
N ASN A 374 -16.07 26.60 -6.15
CA ASN A 374 -16.19 25.30 -5.53
C ASN A 374 -16.12 25.38 -4.00
N SER A 375 -16.40 24.26 -3.34
CA SER A 375 -16.45 24.21 -1.86
C SER A 375 -15.14 24.59 -1.17
N TRP A 376 -13.98 24.41 -1.83
CA TRP A 376 -12.68 24.83 -1.30
C TRP A 376 -12.48 26.34 -1.40
N GLU A 377 -12.81 26.91 -2.55
CA GLU A 377 -12.73 28.35 -2.79
C GLU A 377 -13.64 29.13 -1.84
N ILE A 378 -14.88 28.65 -1.64
CA ILE A 378 -15.80 29.21 -0.64
C ILE A 378 -15.17 29.12 0.76
N TRP A 379 -14.57 27.98 1.12
CA TRP A 379 -13.94 27.80 2.44
C TRP A 379 -12.77 28.76 2.70
N ARG A 380 -12.00 29.08 1.66
CA ARG A 380 -10.94 30.11 1.71
C ARG A 380 -11.52 31.50 1.86
N GLU A 381 -12.59 31.81 1.12
CA GLU A 381 -13.17 33.15 1.08
C GLU A 381 -13.92 33.51 2.38
N ILE A 382 -14.56 32.54 3.04
CA ILE A 382 -15.12 32.73 4.38
C ILE A 382 -14.03 32.83 5.47
N GLY A 383 -12.75 32.75 5.11
CA GLY A 383 -11.61 32.95 6.02
C GLY A 383 -11.39 31.83 7.04
N LYS A 384 -11.99 30.65 6.83
CA LYS A 384 -11.89 29.50 7.76
C LYS A 384 -10.85 28.46 7.35
N GLU A 385 -10.16 28.66 6.22
CA GLU A 385 -9.15 27.74 5.67
C GLU A 385 -8.04 27.43 6.70
N ARG A 386 -7.94 26.16 7.10
CA ARG A 386 -6.94 25.69 8.08
C ARG A 386 -6.39 24.31 7.72
N TYR A 387 -5.06 24.20 7.75
CA TYR A 387 -4.32 22.96 7.45
C TYR A 387 -3.54 22.42 8.65
N GLN A 388 -3.86 22.88 9.86
CA GLN A 388 -3.11 22.56 11.07
C GLN A 388 -3.68 21.31 11.73
N ASN A 389 -2.78 20.47 12.23
CA ASN A 389 -3.13 19.36 13.09
C ASN A 389 -3.42 19.92 14.49
N THR A 390 -4.70 20.11 14.81
CA THR A 390 -5.18 20.76 16.04
C THR A 390 -4.72 20.08 17.32
N LYS A 391 -4.19 18.84 17.24
CA LYS A 391 -3.62 18.12 18.39
C LYS A 391 -2.55 18.93 19.15
N LYS A 392 -1.74 19.74 18.46
CA LYS A 392 -0.74 20.58 19.17
C LYS A 392 -1.35 21.76 19.93
N LYS A 393 -2.50 22.29 19.49
CA LYS A 393 -3.06 23.51 20.09
C LYS A 393 -3.85 23.23 21.37
N ALA A 394 -4.32 22.00 21.57
CA ALA A 394 -5.01 21.62 22.81
C ALA A 394 -4.04 21.45 24.01
N GLU A 395 -2.77 21.14 23.74
CA GLU A 395 -1.73 21.05 24.79
C GLU A 395 -1.25 22.45 25.23
N ASP A 396 -1.16 23.40 24.29
CA ASP A 396 -0.74 24.79 24.58
C ASP A 396 -1.83 25.65 25.24
N ILE A 397 -3.10 25.21 25.25
CA ILE A 397 -4.19 25.92 25.96
C ILE A 397 -4.33 25.41 27.41
N ASN A 398 -3.79 24.23 27.70
CA ASN A 398 -3.84 23.61 29.04
C ASN A 398 -2.49 23.66 29.79
N SER A 399 -1.49 24.37 29.24
CA SER A 399 -0.22 24.71 29.89
C SER A 399 -0.16 26.20 30.12
#